data_AF-A0A833RC32-F1
#
_entry.id   AF-A0A833RC32-F1
#
_cell.length_a   1.000
_cell.length_b   1.000
_cell.length_c   1.000
_cell.angle_alpha   90.00
_cell.angle_beta   90.00
_cell.angle_gamma   90.00
#
_symmetry.space_group_name_H-M   'P 1'
#
loop_
_entity.id
_entity.type
_entity.pdbx_description
1 polymer ?
#
loop_
_entity_poly.entity_id
_entity_poly.type
_entity_poly.pdbx_seq_one_letter_code
_entity_poly.pdbx_strand_id
1 'polypeptide(L)'
;MNCMICFVYGLPVVHPNNTPLLVINGGGFLLEVIYIAIFYKFSPSDLRLKIFGILALELAFVICVLASALGGAYTPGGEKGIDVLGIFCIISGILMYGSPVIIIKEVFQTKSVEHMPWHTSLIGIFNAIFWTTYSLLRFDLYILIPNAMGIIFSAVQLIVFLYFKCCRTSTTPRDLESPEGTIIHLGIEIPNAPVSCFPLWSKIATRLFFDPSMISGVSTCSSVSRIT
;
A
#
# COMPACT_ATOMS: atom_id res chain seq x y z
N MET A 1 0.74 1.64 15.40
CA MET A 1 0.24 0.31 15.84
C MET A 1 1.10 -0.84 15.35
N ASN A 2 1.23 -1.04 14.03
CA ASN A 2 2.01 -2.12 13.43
C ASN A 2 3.46 -2.16 13.98
N CYS A 3 4.14 -1.01 14.01
CA CYS A 3 5.48 -0.89 14.57
C CYS A 3 5.56 -1.32 16.04
N MET A 4 4.56 -0.99 16.87
CA MET A 4 4.54 -1.43 18.27
C MET A 4 4.43 -2.95 18.40
N ILE A 5 3.51 -3.58 17.64
CA ILE A 5 3.29 -5.02 17.70
C ILE A 5 4.53 -5.78 17.20
N CYS A 6 5.11 -5.36 16.07
CA CYS A 6 6.33 -5.94 15.52
C CYS A 6 7.56 -5.69 16.39
N PHE A 7 7.64 -4.54 17.08
CA PHE A 7 8.68 -4.26 18.07
C PHE A 7 8.61 -5.26 19.22
N VAL A 8 7.42 -5.47 19.79
CA VAL A 8 7.20 -6.44 20.86
C VAL A 8 7.54 -7.86 20.39
N TYR A 9 7.14 -8.22 19.18
CA TYR A 9 7.45 -9.52 18.59
C TYR A 9 8.97 -9.73 18.44
N GLY A 10 9.71 -8.67 18.09
CA GLY A 10 11.16 -8.71 17.99
C GLY A 10 11.94 -8.71 19.32
N LEU A 11 11.26 -8.58 20.48
CA LEU A 11 11.94 -8.57 21.77
C LEU A 11 12.63 -9.91 22.04
N PRO A 12 13.87 -9.93 22.59
CA PRO A 12 14.60 -11.18 22.84
C PRO A 12 13.87 -12.16 23.79
N VAL A 13 13.02 -11.63 24.68
CA VAL A 13 12.19 -12.43 25.59
C VAL A 13 11.04 -13.14 24.87
N VAL A 14 10.61 -12.64 23.72
CA VAL A 14 9.49 -13.18 22.92
C VAL A 14 10.02 -13.99 21.74
N HIS A 15 10.90 -13.41 20.93
CA HIS A 15 11.50 -14.06 19.77
C HIS A 15 13.02 -13.84 19.76
N PRO A 16 13.81 -14.80 20.28
CA PRO A 16 15.26 -14.64 20.35
C PRO A 16 15.87 -14.49 18.94
N ASN A 17 16.99 -13.77 18.87
CA ASN A 17 17.77 -13.52 17.64
C ASN A 17 17.06 -12.71 16.53
N ASN A 18 16.03 -11.92 16.87
CA ASN A 18 15.29 -11.08 15.92
C ASN A 18 15.61 -9.58 16.02
N THR A 19 16.85 -9.24 16.37
CA THR A 19 17.32 -7.85 16.59
C THR A 19 17.05 -6.89 15.41
N PRO A 20 17.20 -7.29 14.13
CA PRO A 20 16.88 -6.38 13.02
C PRO A 20 15.43 -5.90 13.04
N LEU A 21 14.49 -6.79 13.35
CA LEU A 21 13.06 -6.46 13.44
C LEU A 21 12.81 -5.51 14.62
N LEU A 22 13.44 -5.77 15.76
CA LEU A 22 13.34 -4.91 16.94
C LEU A 22 13.81 -3.47 16.64
N VAL A 23 14.99 -3.32 16.04
CA VAL A 23 15.59 -2.00 15.81
C VAL A 23 14.78 -1.19 14.80
N ILE A 24 14.37 -1.78 13.68
CA ILE A 24 13.64 -1.05 12.64
C ILE A 24 12.26 -0.60 13.14
N ASN A 25 11.54 -1.47 13.87
CA ASN A 25 10.20 -1.17 14.35
C ASN A 25 10.24 -0.24 15.56
N GLY A 26 11.29 -0.30 16.38
CA GLY A 26 11.53 0.67 17.45
C GLY A 26 11.79 2.07 16.90
N GLY A 27 12.64 2.18 15.87
CA GLY A 27 12.86 3.44 15.16
C GLY A 27 11.59 3.96 14.49
N GLY A 28 10.84 3.09 13.82
CA GLY A 28 9.56 3.42 13.20
C GLY A 28 8.53 3.92 14.21
N PHE A 29 8.40 3.25 15.36
CA PHE A 29 7.53 3.69 16.44
C PHE A 29 7.92 5.07 16.99
N LEU A 30 9.23 5.32 17.20
CA LEU A 30 9.70 6.62 17.63
C LEU A 30 9.34 7.73 16.62
N LEU A 31 9.52 7.47 15.33
CA LEU A 31 9.12 8.40 14.28
C LEU A 31 7.61 8.63 14.28
N GLU A 32 6.79 7.57 14.38
CA GLU A 32 5.32 7.67 14.49
C GLU A 32 4.91 8.56 15.66
N VAL A 33 5.50 8.38 16.84
CA VAL A 33 5.23 9.21 18.03
C VAL A 33 5.58 10.67 17.78
N ILE A 34 6.74 10.95 17.16
CA ILE A 34 7.15 12.32 16.82
C ILE A 34 6.16 12.96 15.84
N TYR A 35 5.78 12.24 14.77
CA TYR A 35 4.80 12.73 13.78
C TYR A 35 3.46 13.03 14.42
N ILE A 36 2.95 12.13 15.27
CA ILE A 36 1.68 12.31 15.97
C ILE A 36 1.75 13.48 16.95
N ALA A 37 2.85 13.64 17.69
CA ALA A 37 3.02 14.76 18.62
C ALA A 37 3.00 16.12 17.90
N ILE A 38 3.68 16.22 16.76
CA ILE A 38 3.64 17.41 15.91
C ILE A 38 2.21 17.63 15.40
N PHE A 39 1.58 16.60 14.83
CA PHE A 39 0.21 16.70 14.31
C PHE A 39 -0.78 17.15 15.38
N TYR A 40 -0.72 16.54 16.58
CA TYR A 40 -1.57 16.89 17.71
C TYR A 40 -1.38 18.36 18.13
N LYS A 41 -0.14 18.85 18.16
CA LYS A 41 0.17 20.25 18.50
C LYS A 41 -0.44 21.23 17.51
N PHE A 42 -0.41 20.93 16.21
CA PHE A 42 -0.93 21.81 15.15
C PHE A 42 -2.40 21.56 14.78
N SER A 43 -3.03 20.53 15.36
CA SER A 43 -4.43 20.18 15.12
C SER A 43 -5.39 21.08 15.91
N PRO A 44 -6.58 21.42 15.35
CA PRO A 44 -7.62 22.15 16.07
C PRO A 44 -8.22 21.33 17.22
N SER A 45 -8.79 22.01 18.22
CA SER A 45 -9.19 21.40 19.51
C SER A 45 -10.26 20.31 19.38
N ASP A 46 -11.15 20.41 18.40
CA ASP A 46 -12.18 19.43 18.08
C ASP A 46 -11.58 18.11 17.56
N LEU A 47 -10.48 18.19 16.81
CA LEU A 47 -9.77 17.03 16.29
C LEU A 47 -8.83 16.40 17.33
N ARG A 48 -8.27 17.20 18.26
CA ARG A 48 -7.41 16.71 19.36
C ARG A 48 -8.09 15.65 20.23
N LEU A 49 -9.37 15.83 20.59
CA LEU A 49 -10.08 14.86 21.41
C LEU A 49 -10.26 13.52 20.67
N LYS A 50 -10.53 13.56 19.36
CA LYS A 50 -10.61 12.36 18.51
C LYS A 50 -9.26 11.65 18.42
N ILE A 51 -8.19 12.40 18.17
CA ILE A 51 -6.82 11.85 18.15
C ILE A 51 -6.50 11.18 19.49
N PHE A 52 -6.75 11.88 20.61
CA PHE A 52 -6.51 11.33 21.93
C PHE A 52 -7.29 10.04 22.18
N GLY A 53 -8.58 10.00 21.81
CA GLY A 53 -9.41 8.80 21.93
C GLY A 53 -8.88 7.62 21.11
N ILE A 54 -8.45 7.86 19.86
CA ILE A 54 -7.86 6.83 19.01
C ILE A 54 -6.54 6.30 19.60
N LEU A 55 -5.67 7.19 20.08
CA LEU A 55 -4.39 6.80 20.71
C LEU A 55 -4.60 6.02 22.00
N ALA A 56 -5.58 6.42 22.83
CA ALA A 56 -5.91 5.69 24.05
C ALA A 56 -6.45 4.29 23.75
N LEU A 57 -7.30 4.16 22.74
CA LEU A 57 -7.81 2.87 22.27
C LEU A 57 -6.68 1.98 21.72
N GLU A 58 -5.77 2.56 20.92
CA GLU A 58 -4.62 1.86 20.37
C GLU A 58 -3.68 1.36 21.47
N LEU A 59 -3.37 2.23 22.46
CA LEU A 59 -2.54 1.86 23.59
C LEU A 59 -3.20 0.75 24.42
N ALA A 60 -4.50 0.85 24.69
CA ALA A 60 -5.25 -0.19 25.40
C ALA A 60 -5.22 -1.51 24.63
N PHE A 61 -5.38 -1.48 23.30
CA PHE A 61 -5.28 -2.67 22.45
C PHE A 61 -3.88 -3.31 22.53
N VAL A 62 -2.81 -2.52 22.43
CA VAL A 62 -1.43 -3.04 22.53
C VAL A 62 -1.16 -3.62 23.92
N ILE A 63 -1.64 -2.99 25.00
CA ILE A 63 -1.54 -3.54 26.37
C ILE A 63 -2.29 -4.87 26.48
N CYS A 64 -3.48 -5.00 25.89
CA CYS A 64 -4.23 -6.25 25.88
C CYS A 64 -3.50 -7.36 25.11
N VAL A 65 -2.91 -7.05 23.96
CA VAL A 65 -2.11 -8.00 23.16
C VAL A 65 -0.83 -8.41 23.91
N LEU A 66 -0.19 -7.47 24.61
CA LEU A 66 0.96 -7.75 25.46
C LEU A 66 0.60 -8.64 26.65
N ALA A 67 -0.51 -8.34 27.32
CA ALA A 67 -0.99 -9.11 28.45
C ALA A 67 -1.38 -10.54 28.04
N SER A 68 -1.99 -10.73 26.87
CA SER A 68 -2.31 -12.06 26.35
C SER A 68 -1.05 -12.85 25.96
N ALA A 69 -0.06 -12.19 25.35
CA ALA A 69 1.22 -12.81 25.00
C ALA A 69 2.00 -13.24 26.25
N LEU A 70 2.14 -12.35 27.25
CA LEU A 70 2.82 -12.63 28.51
C LEU A 70 2.04 -13.64 29.36
N GLY A 71 0.72 -13.50 29.44
CA GLY A 71 -0.14 -14.47 30.13
C GLY A 71 -0.01 -15.88 29.55
N GLY A 72 0.14 -16.00 28.22
CA GLY A 72 0.49 -17.25 27.56
C GLY A 72 1.88 -17.74 27.99
N ALA A 73 2.90 -16.88 27.90
CA ALA A 73 4.30 -17.21 28.19
C ALA A 73 4.56 -17.72 29.63
N TYR A 74 3.80 -17.23 30.62
CA TYR A 74 3.93 -17.65 32.03
C TYR A 74 3.05 -18.85 32.43
N THR A 75 2.27 -19.40 31.50
CA THR A 75 1.48 -20.64 31.72
C THR A 75 2.20 -21.87 31.14
N PRO A 76 1.93 -23.09 31.64
CA PRO A 76 2.41 -24.31 30.99
C PRO A 76 1.85 -24.40 29.56
N GLY A 77 2.68 -24.03 28.56
CA GLY A 77 2.26 -23.89 27.15
C GLY A 77 2.62 -22.56 26.48
N GLY A 78 3.69 -21.89 26.92
CA GLY A 78 4.10 -20.53 26.51
C GLY A 78 4.24 -20.26 25.01
N GLU A 79 4.37 -21.29 24.17
CA GLU A 79 4.36 -21.19 22.70
C GLU A 79 3.09 -20.48 22.17
N LYS A 80 1.94 -20.67 22.84
CA LYS A 80 0.67 -20.06 22.43
C LYS A 80 0.68 -18.52 22.47
N GLY A 81 1.48 -17.91 23.35
CA GLY A 81 1.57 -16.45 23.48
C GLY A 81 2.30 -15.81 22.29
N ILE A 82 3.32 -16.49 21.77
CA ILE A 82 4.10 -16.05 20.60
C ILE A 82 3.25 -16.14 19.34
N ASP A 83 2.47 -17.21 19.18
CA ASP A 83 1.60 -17.42 18.02
C ASP A 83 0.52 -16.33 17.91
N VAL A 84 -0.12 -15.98 19.02
CA VAL A 84 -1.13 -14.92 19.07
C VAL A 84 -0.53 -13.58 18.63
N LEU A 85 0.65 -13.23 19.14
CA LEU A 85 1.33 -11.99 18.78
C LEU A 85 1.76 -11.99 17.30
N GLY A 86 2.26 -13.13 16.80
CA GLY A 86 2.61 -13.32 15.39
C GLY A 86 1.40 -13.15 14.46
N ILE A 87 0.23 -13.67 14.84
CA ILE A 87 -1.01 -13.47 14.08
C ILE A 87 -1.38 -11.99 14.00
N PHE A 88 -1.26 -11.25 15.10
CA PHE A 88 -1.49 -9.79 15.09
C PHE A 88 -0.46 -9.05 14.22
N CYS A 89 0.81 -9.50 14.17
CA CYS A 89 1.81 -8.96 13.24
C CYS A 89 1.37 -9.15 11.77
N ILE A 90 0.89 -10.34 11.42
CA ILE A 90 0.39 -10.62 10.05
C ILE A 90 -0.79 -9.70 9.73
N ILE A 91 -1.81 -9.66 10.59
CA ILE A 91 -3.03 -8.89 10.35
C ILE A 91 -2.70 -7.40 10.21
N SER A 92 -1.95 -6.84 11.15
CA SER A 92 -1.58 -5.42 11.13
C SER A 92 -0.67 -5.07 9.95
N GLY A 93 0.27 -5.96 9.60
CA GLY A 93 1.13 -5.81 8.43
C GLY A 93 0.35 -5.81 7.10
N ILE A 94 -0.64 -6.70 6.95
CA ILE A 94 -1.49 -6.74 5.76
C ILE A 94 -2.39 -5.50 5.67
N LEU A 95 -3.00 -5.08 6.79
CA LEU A 95 -3.88 -3.91 6.83
C LEU A 95 -3.17 -2.62 6.42
N MET A 96 -1.86 -2.53 6.64
CA MET A 96 -1.05 -1.37 6.22
C MET A 96 -1.09 -1.18 4.68
N TYR A 97 -1.27 -2.25 3.90
CA TYR A 97 -1.43 -2.16 2.45
C TYR A 97 -2.79 -1.60 2.00
N GLY A 98 -3.69 -1.27 2.93
CA GLY A 98 -4.90 -0.51 2.61
C GLY A 98 -4.60 0.88 2.03
N SER A 99 -3.62 1.59 2.59
CA SER A 99 -3.19 2.91 2.08
C SER A 99 -2.75 2.86 0.60
N PRO A 100 -1.81 1.98 0.19
CA PRO A 100 -1.40 1.90 -1.21
C PRO A 100 -2.53 1.50 -2.17
N VAL A 101 -3.51 0.69 -1.72
CA VAL A 101 -4.70 0.33 -2.52
C VAL A 101 -5.62 1.53 -2.75
N ILE A 102 -5.80 2.39 -1.74
CA ILE A 102 -6.60 3.62 -1.88
C ILE A 102 -5.98 4.55 -2.93
N ILE A 103 -4.65 4.70 -2.93
CA ILE A 103 -3.94 5.51 -3.93
C ILE A 103 -4.16 4.97 -5.34
N ILE A 104 -4.07 3.65 -5.54
CA ILE A 104 -4.35 3.03 -6.85
C ILE A 104 -5.78 3.38 -7.31
N LYS A 105 -6.77 3.27 -6.40
CA LYS A 105 -8.15 3.65 -6.71
C LYS A 105 -8.27 5.12 -7.13
N GLU A 106 -7.58 6.01 -6.44
CA GLU A 106 -7.55 7.44 -6.78
C GLU A 106 -6.95 7.68 -8.17
N VAL A 107 -5.86 6.99 -8.54
CA VAL A 107 -5.26 7.08 -9.88
C VAL A 107 -6.27 6.69 -10.96
N PHE A 108 -7.08 5.65 -10.74
CA PHE A 108 -8.10 5.24 -11.72
C PHE A 108 -9.24 6.24 -11.85
N GLN A 109 -9.59 6.95 -10.77
CA GLN A 109 -10.64 7.96 -10.75
C GLN A 109 -10.19 9.30 -11.34
N THR A 110 -8.99 9.76 -10.96
CA THR A 110 -8.42 11.05 -11.38
C THR A 110 -7.68 10.97 -12.72
N LYS A 111 -7.33 9.76 -13.17
CA LYS A 111 -6.46 9.50 -14.32
C LYS A 111 -5.08 10.17 -14.20
N SER A 112 -4.65 10.51 -12.98
CA SER A 112 -3.38 11.17 -12.69
C SER A 112 -2.54 10.32 -11.73
N VAL A 113 -1.22 10.33 -11.94
CA VAL A 113 -0.24 9.67 -11.05
C VAL A 113 0.51 10.65 -10.16
N GLU A 114 0.05 11.90 -10.07
CA GLU A 114 0.68 12.97 -9.29
C GLU A 114 0.81 12.61 -7.81
N HIS A 115 -0.22 11.99 -7.23
CA HIS A 115 -0.23 11.57 -5.83
C HIS A 115 0.45 10.20 -5.59
N MET A 116 1.05 9.60 -6.62
CA MET A 116 1.66 8.27 -6.55
C MET A 116 3.18 8.33 -6.79
N PRO A 117 4.00 8.51 -5.75
CA PRO A 117 5.46 8.56 -5.90
C PRO A 117 6.03 7.18 -6.26
N TRP A 118 6.53 7.03 -7.48
CA TRP A 118 7.10 5.76 -7.98
C TRP A 118 8.31 5.27 -7.18
N HIS A 119 9.09 6.20 -6.59
CA HIS A 119 10.24 5.89 -5.75
C HIS A 119 9.83 5.05 -4.53
N THR A 120 8.70 5.38 -3.91
CA THR A 120 8.18 4.67 -2.73
C THR A 120 7.83 3.23 -3.08
N SER A 121 7.20 3.00 -4.23
CA SER A 121 6.89 1.65 -4.70
C SER A 121 8.16 0.84 -4.98
N LEU A 122 9.16 1.45 -5.62
CA LEU A 122 10.42 0.76 -5.93
C LEU A 122 11.21 0.38 -4.66
N ILE A 123 11.37 1.33 -3.73
CA ILE A 123 12.03 1.08 -2.43
C ILE A 123 11.23 0.06 -1.63
N GLY A 124 9.90 0.11 -1.68
CA GLY A 124 9.00 -0.85 -1.05
C GLY A 124 9.23 -2.29 -1.52
N ILE A 125 9.43 -2.50 -2.83
CA ILE A 125 9.76 -3.83 -3.39
C ILE A 125 11.07 -4.35 -2.80
N PHE A 126 12.15 -3.55 -2.82
CA PHE A 126 13.44 -3.97 -2.28
C PHE A 126 13.37 -4.27 -0.79
N ASN A 127 12.71 -3.40 -0.02
CA ASN A 127 12.49 -3.61 1.42
C ASN A 127 11.74 -4.92 1.66
N ALA A 128 10.64 -5.17 0.94
CA ALA A 128 9.85 -6.37 1.07
C ALA A 128 10.65 -7.63 0.70
N ILE A 129 11.48 -7.59 -0.36
CA ILE A 129 12.39 -8.68 -0.72
C ILE A 129 13.39 -8.96 0.42
N PHE A 130 14.03 -7.92 0.98
CA PHE A 130 14.98 -8.11 2.08
C PHE A 130 14.32 -8.80 3.29
N TRP A 131 13.12 -8.37 3.68
CA TRP A 131 12.39 -8.98 4.79
C TRP A 131 11.89 -10.39 4.47
N THR A 132 11.40 -10.63 3.27
CA THR A 132 11.03 -11.97 2.80
C THR A 132 12.24 -12.90 2.84
N THR A 133 13.39 -12.50 2.30
CA THR A 133 14.63 -13.29 2.36
C THR A 133 15.08 -13.52 3.81
N TYR A 134 15.07 -12.50 4.66
CA TYR A 134 15.41 -12.62 6.08
C TYR A 134 14.51 -13.64 6.79
N SER A 135 13.20 -13.56 6.57
CA SER A 135 12.22 -14.47 7.16
C SER A 135 12.34 -15.92 6.65
N LEU A 136 12.71 -16.13 5.38
CA LEU A 136 12.99 -17.47 4.84
C LEU A 136 14.22 -18.10 5.49
N LEU A 137 15.28 -17.33 5.74
CA LEU A 137 16.48 -17.83 6.42
C LEU A 137 16.21 -18.24 7.87
N ARG A 138 15.20 -17.63 8.51
CA ARG A 138 14.79 -17.91 9.89
C ARG A 138 13.56 -18.82 10.00
N PHE A 139 12.95 -19.19 8.87
CA PHE A 139 11.66 -19.88 8.80
C PHE A 139 10.54 -19.20 9.63
N ASP A 140 10.51 -17.88 9.65
CA ASP A 140 9.54 -17.07 10.39
C ASP A 140 8.36 -16.68 9.49
N LEU A 141 7.26 -17.43 9.59
CA LEU A 141 6.06 -17.21 8.77
C LEU A 141 5.36 -15.88 9.09
N TYR A 142 5.49 -15.37 10.31
CA TYR A 142 4.81 -14.16 10.76
C TYR A 142 5.39 -12.91 10.10
N ILE A 143 6.68 -12.92 9.80
CA ILE A 143 7.34 -11.88 8.99
C ILE A 143 7.18 -12.17 7.50
N LEU A 144 7.24 -13.44 7.09
CA LEU A 144 7.21 -13.84 5.68
C LEU A 144 5.94 -13.40 4.97
N ILE A 145 4.77 -13.74 5.53
CA ILE A 145 3.46 -13.53 4.91
C ILE A 145 3.21 -12.04 4.58
N PRO A 146 3.29 -11.10 5.53
CA PRO A 146 3.01 -9.69 5.23
C PRO A 146 4.05 -9.08 4.27
N ASN A 147 5.30 -9.52 4.29
CA ASN A 147 6.32 -8.99 3.37
C ASN A 147 6.18 -9.57 1.95
N ALA A 148 5.83 -10.85 1.81
CA ALA A 148 5.52 -11.44 0.50
C ALA A 148 4.31 -10.74 -0.15
N MET A 149 3.27 -10.43 0.64
CA MET A 149 2.17 -9.58 0.18
C MET A 149 2.64 -8.18 -0.22
N GLY A 150 3.60 -7.61 0.51
CA GLY A 150 4.23 -6.33 0.17
C GLY A 150 4.88 -6.30 -1.19
N ILE A 151 5.61 -7.36 -1.56
CA ILE A 151 6.18 -7.49 -2.91
C ILE A 151 5.06 -7.39 -3.95
N ILE A 152 3.94 -8.11 -3.75
CA ILE A 152 2.81 -8.11 -4.67
C ILE A 152 2.18 -6.71 -4.76
N PHE A 153 1.85 -6.08 -3.63
CA PHE A 153 1.21 -4.77 -3.62
C PHE A 153 2.10 -3.67 -4.20
N SER A 154 3.38 -3.64 -3.84
CA SER A 154 4.32 -2.65 -4.37
C SER A 154 4.62 -2.86 -5.86
N ALA A 155 4.63 -4.11 -6.35
CA ALA A 155 4.74 -4.41 -7.78
C ALA A 155 3.50 -3.93 -8.55
N VAL A 156 2.30 -4.21 -8.05
CA VAL A 156 1.04 -3.70 -8.64
C VAL A 156 1.07 -2.18 -8.71
N GLN A 157 1.49 -1.52 -7.62
CA GLN A 157 1.62 -0.07 -7.59
C GLN A 157 2.56 0.48 -8.66
N LEU A 158 3.75 -0.10 -8.79
CA LEU A 158 4.74 0.34 -9.78
C LEU A 158 4.22 0.15 -11.21
N ILE A 159 3.51 -0.94 -11.46
CA ILE A 159 2.95 -1.27 -12.78
C ILE A 159 1.83 -0.29 -13.16
N VAL A 160 0.92 0.03 -12.23
CA VAL A 160 -0.10 1.06 -12.46
C VAL A 160 0.54 2.41 -12.78
N PHE A 161 1.57 2.80 -12.02
CA PHE A 161 2.30 4.05 -12.27
C PHE A 161 2.90 4.10 -13.69
N LEU A 162 3.63 3.06 -14.10
CA LEU A 162 4.27 2.99 -15.42
C LEU A 162 3.23 3.02 -16.55
N TYR A 163 2.09 2.34 -16.38
CA TYR A 163 1.00 2.33 -17.33
C TYR A 163 0.44 3.74 -17.58
N PHE A 164 0.00 4.43 -16.53
CA PHE A 164 -0.59 5.77 -16.67
C PHE A 164 0.41 6.80 -17.20
N LYS A 165 1.69 6.69 -16.80
CA LYS A 165 2.74 7.56 -17.32
C LYS A 165 2.98 7.35 -18.82
N CYS A 166 3.05 6.09 -19.27
CA CYS A 166 3.21 5.74 -20.68
C CYS A 166 2.04 6.25 -21.52
N CYS A 167 0.81 6.02 -21.07
CA CYS A 167 -0.40 6.48 -21.77
C CYS A 167 -0.48 8.01 -21.87
N ARG A 168 -0.03 8.76 -20.84
CA ARG A 168 -0.01 10.23 -20.89
C ARG A 168 1.02 10.75 -21.89
N THR A 169 2.20 10.15 -21.96
CA THR A 169 3.25 10.54 -22.90
C THR A 169 2.83 10.33 -24.36
N SER A 170 2.03 9.31 -24.68
CA SER A 170 1.48 9.12 -26.03
C SER A 170 0.43 10.15 -26.45
N THR A 171 -0.20 10.86 -25.52
CA THR A 171 -1.27 11.84 -25.80
C THR A 171 -0.77 13.28 -25.88
N THR A 172 0.51 13.54 -25.60
CA THR A 172 1.07 14.90 -25.65
C THR A 172 1.84 15.08 -26.96
N PRO A 173 1.33 15.80 -27.97
CA PRO A 173 2.15 16.20 -29.12
C PRO A 173 3.23 17.14 -28.62
N ARG A 174 4.49 16.78 -28.84
CA ARG A 174 5.60 17.72 -28.69
C ARG A 174 5.39 18.83 -29.73
N ASP A 175 5.35 20.07 -29.23
CA ASP A 175 5.65 21.29 -29.96
C ASP A 175 4.72 21.62 -31.16
N LEU A 176 3.51 22.09 -30.84
CA LEU A 176 2.89 23.14 -31.67
C LEU A 176 3.64 24.45 -31.40
N GLU A 177 4.79 24.63 -32.06
CA GLU A 177 5.31 25.99 -32.29
C GLU A 177 4.41 26.64 -33.35
N SER A 178 3.52 27.52 -32.90
CA SER A 178 2.64 28.32 -33.75
C SER A 178 3.45 29.40 -34.48
N PRO A 179 3.12 29.69 -35.75
CA PRO A 179 2.43 30.95 -35.95
C PRO A 179 1.30 30.82 -37.00
N GLU A 180 0.09 31.22 -36.57
CA GLU A 180 -0.98 31.86 -37.35
C GLU A 180 -2.39 31.28 -37.05
N GLY A 181 -3.13 32.04 -36.22
CA GLY A 181 -4.45 32.54 -36.61
C GLY A 181 -5.61 31.57 -36.89
N THR A 182 -5.55 30.30 -36.51
CA THR A 182 -6.68 29.37 -36.75
C THR A 182 -7.32 28.91 -35.44
N ILE A 183 -8.56 29.34 -35.19
CA ILE A 183 -9.45 28.73 -34.20
C ILE A 183 -9.78 27.32 -34.71
N ILE A 184 -9.03 26.32 -34.22
CA ILE A 184 -9.38 24.93 -34.44
C ILE A 184 -10.42 24.60 -33.37
N HIS A 185 -11.67 24.41 -33.79
CA HIS A 185 -12.66 23.69 -33.00
C HIS A 185 -12.08 22.31 -32.67
N LEU A 186 -11.49 22.16 -31.48
CA LEU A 186 -11.05 20.88 -30.95
C LEU A 186 -12.31 20.07 -30.59
N GLY A 187 -12.91 19.47 -31.62
CA GLY A 187 -13.57 18.18 -31.46
C GLY A 187 -12.50 17.20 -31.04
N ILE A 188 -12.30 17.07 -29.72
CA ILE A 188 -11.39 16.09 -29.15
C ILE A 188 -12.00 14.72 -29.41
N GLU A 189 -11.74 14.16 -30.59
CA GLU A 189 -11.74 12.72 -30.75
C GLU A 189 -10.57 12.19 -29.93
N ILE A 190 -10.91 11.55 -28.81
CA ILE A 190 -9.97 10.78 -28.00
C ILE A 190 -9.31 9.76 -28.95
N PRO A 191 -8.01 9.85 -29.22
CA PRO A 191 -7.36 8.84 -30.04
C PRO A 191 -7.46 7.53 -29.28
N ASN A 192 -8.00 6.49 -29.93
CA ASN A 192 -7.99 5.13 -29.42
C ASN A 192 -6.58 4.81 -28.92
N ALA A 193 -6.41 4.67 -27.61
CA ALA A 193 -5.15 4.18 -27.05
C ALA A 193 -4.82 2.84 -27.71
N PRO A 194 -3.56 2.58 -28.10
CA PRO A 194 -3.23 1.37 -28.80
C PRO A 194 -3.50 0.17 -27.87
N VAL A 195 -4.49 -0.62 -28.26
CA VAL A 195 -4.93 -1.89 -27.69
C VAL A 195 -3.83 -2.97 -27.67
N SER A 196 -2.60 -2.65 -28.12
CA SER A 196 -1.47 -3.56 -28.18
C SER A 196 -0.80 -3.87 -26.83
N CYS A 197 -1.07 -3.11 -25.76
CA CYS A 197 -0.58 -3.43 -24.41
C CYS A 197 -1.46 -4.45 -23.65
N PHE A 198 -2.51 -4.98 -24.29
CA PHE A 198 -3.56 -5.76 -23.64
C PHE A 198 -3.83 -7.06 -24.43
N PRO A 199 -3.30 -8.22 -23.97
CA PRO A 199 -4.04 -9.45 -24.31
C PRO A 199 -4.50 -10.26 -23.09
N LEU A 200 -3.80 -10.24 -21.96
CA LEU A 200 -4.02 -11.29 -20.93
C LEU A 200 -4.31 -10.78 -19.51
N TRP A 201 -3.64 -9.72 -19.06
CA TRP A 201 -3.71 -9.34 -17.64
C TRP A 201 -4.94 -8.50 -17.26
N SER A 202 -5.48 -7.74 -18.20
CA SER A 202 -6.75 -7.01 -18.06
C SER A 202 -7.85 -7.85 -17.41
N LYS A 203 -8.09 -9.05 -17.94
CA LYS A 203 -9.20 -9.89 -17.51
C LYS A 203 -9.00 -10.42 -16.08
N ILE A 204 -7.76 -10.49 -15.59
CA ILE A 204 -7.40 -11.04 -14.27
C ILE A 204 -7.41 -9.93 -13.21
N ALA A 205 -6.74 -8.80 -13.46
CA ALA A 205 -6.68 -7.67 -12.53
C ALA A 205 -8.07 -7.04 -12.31
N THR A 206 -8.87 -6.96 -13.38
CA THR A 206 -10.23 -6.44 -13.33
C THR A 206 -11.19 -7.32 -12.54
N ARG A 207 -11.00 -8.65 -12.54
CA ARG A 207 -11.87 -9.57 -11.80
C ARG A 207 -11.51 -9.72 -10.32
N LEU A 208 -10.25 -9.50 -9.95
CA LEU A 208 -9.75 -9.72 -8.58
C LEU A 208 -9.89 -8.50 -7.66
N PHE A 209 -9.88 -7.27 -8.20
CA PHE A 209 -9.74 -6.06 -7.36
C PHE A 209 -10.77 -4.96 -7.59
N PHE A 210 -11.59 -5.00 -8.65
CA PHE A 210 -12.46 -3.87 -9.02
C PHE A 210 -13.87 -4.30 -9.46
N ASP A 211 -14.86 -3.50 -9.07
CA ASP A 211 -16.26 -3.62 -9.50
C ASP A 211 -16.38 -3.29 -11.00
N PRO A 212 -17.06 -4.13 -11.82
CA PRO A 212 -17.29 -3.87 -13.24
C PRO A 212 -17.92 -2.50 -13.55
N SER A 213 -18.67 -1.92 -12.60
CA SER A 213 -19.30 -0.61 -12.75
C SER A 213 -18.29 0.55 -12.85
N MET A 214 -17.07 0.42 -12.32
CA MET A 214 -16.00 1.42 -12.50
C MET A 214 -15.44 1.47 -13.94
N ILE A 215 -15.84 0.52 -14.79
CA ILE A 215 -15.44 0.39 -16.20
C ILE A 215 -16.58 0.81 -17.12
N SER A 216 -17.79 1.06 -16.60
CA SER A 216 -18.94 1.48 -17.42
C SER A 216 -18.74 2.81 -18.18
N GLY A 217 -17.70 3.58 -17.85
CA GLY A 217 -17.25 4.75 -18.63
C GLY A 217 -16.20 4.45 -19.71
N VAL A 218 -15.78 3.19 -19.84
CA VAL A 218 -14.89 2.69 -20.92
C VAL A 218 -15.77 1.86 -21.86
N SER A 219 -16.59 2.55 -22.65
CA SER A 219 -17.43 1.91 -23.65
C SER A 219 -16.57 1.12 -24.64
N THR A 220 -16.82 -0.17 -24.70
CA THR A 220 -16.41 -1.05 -25.79
C THR A 220 -16.95 -0.50 -27.11
N CYS A 221 -16.09 0.08 -27.94
CA CYS A 221 -16.46 0.48 -29.31
C CYS A 221 -16.44 -0.75 -30.23
N SER A 222 -17.47 -1.59 -30.11
CA SER A 222 -17.80 -2.62 -31.09
C SER A 222 -18.93 -2.08 -31.96
N SER A 223 -18.65 -1.21 -32.93
CA SER A 223 -19.48 -0.94 -34.12
C SER A 223 -18.90 0.17 -34.99
N VAL A 224 -17.84 -0.11 -35.77
CA VAL A 224 -17.63 0.54 -37.08
C VAL A 224 -16.91 -0.45 -38.00
N SER A 225 -17.66 -1.44 -38.49
CA SER A 225 -17.27 -2.30 -39.61
C SER A 225 -18.37 -2.20 -40.67
N ARG A 226 -18.43 -1.06 -41.34
CA ARG A 226 -19.00 -0.88 -42.68
C ARG A 226 -18.89 0.60 -43.03
N ILE A 227 -17.85 0.94 -43.80
CA ILE A 227 -17.86 1.83 -44.97
C ILE A 227 -16.50 1.59 -45.63
N THR A 228 -16.50 0.62 -46.56
CA THR A 228 -15.83 0.62 -47.87
C THR A 228 -16.42 -0.55 -48.63
#